data_AF-A0A538HZB5-F1
#
_entry.id   AF-A0A538HZB5-F1
#
_cell.length_a   1.000
_cell.length_b   1.000
_cell.length_c   1.000
_cell.angle_alpha   90.00
_cell.angle_beta   90.00
_cell.angle_gamma   90.00
#
_symmetry.space_group_name_H-M   'P 1'
#
loop_
_entity.id
_entity.type
_entity.pdbx_description
1 polymer ?
#
loop_
_entity_poly.entity_id
_entity_poly.type
_entity_poly.pdbx_seq_one_letter_code
_entity_poly.pdbx_strand_id
1 'polypeptide(L)'
;MKAAIVTAAILLLMGCGAVDRAPTNTLSEATPNVAKRLLTARLTARHLAFHWVACVRTGRAYKSVAIVRCNVDFGDPHIEAYCSVLRSGRLVTDHDDPSIPCRHDDAGPAAIIVQS
;
A
#
# COMPACT_ATOMS: atom_id res chain seq x y z
N MET A 1 50.14 -42.07 26.01
CA MET A 1 49.97 -40.66 26.43
C MET A 1 50.00 -39.78 25.20
N LYS A 2 48.85 -39.26 24.75
CA LYS A 2 48.76 -38.18 23.76
C LYS A 2 47.54 -37.33 24.12
N ALA A 3 47.80 -36.15 24.69
CA ALA A 3 46.79 -35.14 24.96
C ALA A 3 46.45 -34.43 23.65
N ALA A 4 45.16 -34.26 23.36
CA ALA A 4 44.68 -33.34 22.35
C ALA A 4 43.72 -32.38 23.06
N ILE A 5 44.24 -31.19 23.34
CA ILE A 5 43.49 -30.05 23.87
C ILE A 5 42.72 -29.47 22.67
N VAL A 6 41.39 -29.54 22.71
CA VAL A 6 40.55 -28.83 21.75
C VAL A 6 40.00 -27.59 22.44
N THR A 7 40.43 -26.45 21.94
CA THR A 7 40.14 -25.09 22.39
C THR A 7 38.65 -24.79 22.26
N ALA A 8 38.00 -24.43 23.37
CA ALA A 8 36.63 -23.97 23.40
C ALA A 8 36.53 -22.55 22.81
N ALA A 9 35.76 -22.38 21.74
CA ALA A 9 35.37 -21.07 21.22
C ALA A 9 34.00 -20.70 21.80
N ILE A 10 33.98 -19.78 22.78
CA ILE A 10 32.76 -19.19 23.33
C ILE A 10 32.35 -18.03 22.42
N LEU A 11 31.28 -18.21 21.65
CA LEU A 11 30.65 -17.14 20.88
C LEU A 11 29.67 -16.39 21.80
N LEU A 12 30.10 -15.22 22.27
CA LEU A 12 29.25 -14.22 22.94
C LEU A 12 28.34 -13.56 21.89
N LEU A 13 27.08 -14.01 21.80
CA LEU A 13 26.03 -13.27 21.10
C LEU A 13 25.49 -12.18 22.03
N MET A 14 26.13 -11.01 22.03
CA MET A 14 25.52 -9.76 22.50
C MET A 14 24.42 -9.35 21.51
N GLY A 15 23.22 -9.90 21.69
CA GLY A 15 22.01 -9.43 21.02
C GLY A 15 21.41 -8.23 21.74
N CYS A 16 22.04 -7.05 21.62
CA CYS A 16 21.34 -5.78 21.83
C CYS A 16 20.63 -5.44 20.53
N GLY A 17 19.34 -5.74 20.41
CA GLY A 17 18.57 -5.47 19.20
C GLY A 17 17.09 -5.31 19.52
N ALA A 18 16.68 -4.05 19.66
CA ALA A 18 15.34 -3.48 19.52
C ALA A 18 14.15 -4.37 19.92
N VAL A 19 13.44 -3.93 20.97
CA VAL A 19 12.02 -4.25 21.15
C VAL A 19 11.28 -3.66 19.95
N ASP A 20 11.11 -4.45 18.89
CA ASP A 20 10.17 -4.15 17.81
C ASP A 20 8.77 -4.18 18.43
N ARG A 21 8.31 -3.01 18.90
CA ARG A 21 6.89 -2.78 19.11
C ARG A 21 6.26 -2.89 17.72
N ALA A 22 5.74 -4.08 17.42
CA ALA A 22 4.87 -4.32 16.29
C ALA A 22 3.84 -3.17 16.23
N PRO A 23 3.65 -2.53 15.07
CA PRO A 23 2.68 -1.45 14.99
C PRO A 23 1.32 -2.03 15.33
N THR A 24 0.69 -1.49 16.38
CA THR A 24 -0.77 -1.49 16.54
C THR A 24 -1.42 -1.18 15.19
N ASN A 25 -2.65 -1.64 14.93
CA ASN A 25 -3.41 -1.41 13.68
C ASN A 25 -3.63 0.10 13.39
N THR A 26 -2.55 0.83 13.12
CA THR A 26 -2.50 2.26 12.95
C THR A 26 -2.84 2.53 11.52
N LEU A 27 -3.91 3.30 11.34
CA LEU A 27 -4.35 3.76 10.04
C LEU A 27 -3.73 5.12 9.75
N SER A 28 -3.30 5.32 8.52
CA SER A 28 -2.83 6.62 8.02
C SER A 28 -3.19 6.82 6.56
N GLU A 29 -3.20 8.07 6.10
CA GLU A 29 -3.51 8.39 4.71
C GLU A 29 -2.43 7.83 3.78
N ALA A 30 -2.85 7.08 2.75
CA ALA A 30 -1.99 6.75 1.63
C ALA A 30 -2.02 7.93 0.65
N THR A 31 -1.18 8.96 0.84
CA THR A 31 -1.18 10.14 -0.06
C THR A 31 -1.17 9.71 -1.53
N PRO A 32 -1.72 10.48 -2.49
CA PRO A 32 -1.89 10.03 -3.89
C PRO A 32 -0.64 9.39 -4.52
N ASN A 33 0.55 9.97 -4.29
CA ASN A 33 1.81 9.43 -4.77
C ASN A 33 2.20 8.09 -4.09
N VAL A 34 1.96 7.98 -2.78
CA VAL A 34 2.23 6.75 -2.02
C VAL A 34 1.26 5.64 -2.44
N ALA A 35 -0.03 5.95 -2.56
CA ALA A 35 -1.05 5.01 -3.02
C ALA A 35 -0.72 4.49 -4.43
N LYS A 36 -0.42 5.41 -5.38
CA LYS A 36 -0.01 5.04 -6.74
C LYS A 36 1.18 4.09 -6.74
N ARG A 37 2.26 4.44 -6.04
CA ARG A 37 3.48 3.61 -5.97
C ARG A 37 3.20 2.22 -5.42
N LEU A 38 2.47 2.13 -4.30
CA LEU A 38 2.20 0.85 -3.64
C LEU A 38 1.21 -0.01 -4.43
N LEU A 39 0.19 0.61 -5.05
CA LEU A 39 -0.76 -0.12 -5.89
C LEU A 39 -0.08 -0.63 -7.15
N THR A 40 0.72 0.18 -7.84
CA THR A 40 1.53 -0.26 -8.99
C THR A 40 2.43 -1.44 -8.60
N ALA A 41 3.18 -1.34 -7.49
CA ALA A 41 4.03 -2.43 -7.03
C ALA A 41 3.24 -3.72 -6.76
N ARG A 42 2.04 -3.61 -6.17
CA ARG A 42 1.14 -4.74 -5.93
C ARG A 42 0.66 -5.38 -7.25
N LEU A 43 0.20 -4.58 -8.20
CA LEU A 43 -0.30 -5.06 -9.49
C LEU A 43 0.81 -5.77 -10.29
N THR A 44 2.01 -5.17 -10.33
CA THR A 44 3.19 -5.78 -10.95
C THR A 44 3.58 -7.10 -10.28
N ALA A 45 3.60 -7.14 -8.94
CA ALA A 45 3.91 -8.37 -8.20
C ALA A 45 2.87 -9.49 -8.42
N ARG A 46 1.64 -9.14 -8.83
CA ARG A 46 0.59 -10.08 -9.23
C ARG A 46 0.59 -10.39 -10.72
N HIS A 47 1.57 -9.89 -11.48
CA HIS A 47 1.66 -10.07 -12.93
C HIS A 47 0.41 -9.59 -13.69
N LEU A 48 -0.27 -8.55 -13.18
CA LEU A 48 -1.41 -7.94 -13.85
C LEU A 48 -0.91 -6.93 -14.89
N ALA A 49 -1.44 -7.02 -16.11
CA ALA A 49 -1.18 -6.04 -17.16
C ALA A 49 -2.14 -4.86 -16.99
N PHE A 50 -1.60 -3.65 -16.83
CA PHE A 50 -2.38 -2.42 -16.73
C PHE A 50 -1.69 -1.30 -17.53
N HIS A 51 -2.47 -0.35 -18.03
CA HIS A 51 -1.97 0.78 -18.83
C HIS A 51 -1.58 1.96 -17.95
N TRP A 52 -2.42 2.31 -16.97
CA TRP A 52 -2.15 3.43 -16.07
C TRP A 52 -2.81 3.26 -14.70
N VAL A 53 -2.29 4.03 -13.74
CA VAL A 53 -2.83 4.21 -12.40
C VAL A 53 -2.91 5.70 -12.09
N ALA A 54 -4.10 6.19 -11.77
CA ALA A 54 -4.36 7.59 -11.40
C ALA A 54 -5.03 7.67 -10.04
N CYS A 55 -4.45 8.43 -9.11
CA CYS A 55 -4.93 8.49 -7.73
C CYS A 55 -5.29 9.92 -7.32
N VAL A 56 -6.42 10.08 -6.63
CA VAL A 56 -6.95 11.37 -6.15
C VAL A 56 -7.47 11.26 -4.72
N ARG A 57 -7.50 12.39 -4.01
CA ARG A 57 -8.21 12.49 -2.73
C ARG A 57 -9.71 12.62 -2.99
N THR A 58 -10.54 11.94 -2.21
CA THR A 58 -12.00 11.91 -2.41
C THR A 58 -12.77 12.79 -1.43
N GLY A 59 -12.09 13.43 -0.47
CA GLY A 59 -12.73 14.14 0.65
C GLY A 59 -13.43 13.22 1.66
N ARG A 60 -13.40 11.90 1.45
CA ARG A 60 -13.98 10.90 2.36
C ARG A 60 -12.95 10.39 3.35
N ALA A 61 -13.44 9.82 4.45
CA ALA A 61 -12.61 9.22 5.47
C ALA A 61 -13.11 7.83 5.88
N TYR A 62 -12.18 6.97 6.27
CA TYR A 62 -12.41 5.67 6.89
C TYR A 62 -11.74 5.68 8.26
N LYS A 63 -12.53 5.50 9.33
CA LYS A 63 -12.03 5.57 10.73
C LYS A 63 -11.19 6.83 10.98
N SER A 64 -11.71 7.98 10.54
CA SER A 64 -11.08 9.31 10.64
C SER A 64 -9.80 9.51 9.81
N VAL A 65 -9.46 8.59 8.91
CA VAL A 65 -8.31 8.69 8.00
C VAL A 65 -8.79 8.96 6.58
N ALA A 66 -8.18 9.95 5.91
CA ALA A 66 -8.52 10.31 4.55
C ALA A 66 -8.32 9.13 3.58
N ILE A 67 -9.31 8.92 2.71
CA ILE A 67 -9.30 7.88 1.68
C ILE A 67 -8.73 8.47 0.38
N VAL A 68 -7.82 7.72 -0.23
CA VAL A 68 -7.33 8.00 -1.58
C VAL A 68 -7.88 6.96 -2.54
N ARG A 69 -8.54 7.41 -3.60
CA ARG A 69 -9.06 6.55 -4.67
C ARG A 69 -8.07 6.50 -5.81
N CYS A 70 -7.78 5.30 -6.29
CA CYS A 70 -6.98 5.06 -7.47
C CYS A 70 -7.83 4.34 -8.52
N ASN A 71 -7.86 4.87 -9.73
CA ASN A 71 -8.39 4.16 -10.89
C ASN A 71 -7.23 3.46 -11.60
N VAL A 72 -7.47 2.22 -12.00
CA VAL A 72 -6.53 1.38 -12.75
C VAL A 72 -7.19 0.98 -14.04
N ASP A 73 -6.50 1.20 -15.15
CA ASP A 73 -6.94 0.77 -16.48
C ASP A 73 -6.28 -0.56 -16.84
N PHE A 74 -7.09 -1.61 -16.91
CA PHE A 74 -6.70 -2.95 -17.34
C PHE A 74 -7.00 -3.21 -18.84
N GLY A 75 -7.40 -2.17 -19.59
CA GLY A 75 -7.83 -2.24 -20.98
C GLY A 75 -9.34 -2.03 -21.10
N ASP A 76 -9.77 -1.09 -21.93
CA ASP A 76 -11.18 -0.76 -22.16
C ASP A 76 -12.03 -2.02 -22.44
N PRO A 77 -13.18 -2.22 -21.75
CA PRO A 77 -13.87 -1.32 -20.82
C PRO A 77 -13.50 -1.43 -19.32
N HIS A 78 -12.36 -2.05 -18.98
CA HIS A 78 -12.03 -2.45 -17.61
C HIS A 78 -11.21 -1.38 -16.87
N ILE A 79 -11.89 -0.33 -16.42
CA ILE A 79 -11.34 0.61 -15.43
C ILE A 79 -11.89 0.25 -14.05
N GLU A 80 -11.00 -0.07 -13.12
CA GLU A 80 -11.35 -0.47 -11.76
C GLU A 80 -10.91 0.57 -10.73
N ALA A 81 -11.77 0.83 -9.75
CA ALA A 81 -11.49 1.74 -8.66
C ALA A 81 -11.00 0.99 -7.41
N TYR A 82 -10.00 1.57 -6.76
CA TYR A 82 -9.41 1.10 -5.51
C TYR A 82 -9.41 2.26 -4.50
N CYS A 83 -10.22 2.16 -3.45
CA CYS A 83 -10.21 3.11 -2.35
C CYS A 83 -9.29 2.62 -1.24
N SER A 84 -8.33 3.46 -0.84
CA SER A 84 -7.17 3.00 -0.07
C SER A 84 -6.83 3.85 1.15
N VAL A 85 -6.25 3.18 2.14
CA VAL A 85 -5.57 3.73 3.31
C VAL A 85 -4.29 2.91 3.58
N LEU A 86 -3.41 3.40 4.45
CA LEU A 86 -2.33 2.58 4.99
C LEU A 86 -2.76 1.96 6.32
N ARG A 87 -2.51 0.66 6.48
CA ARG A 87 -2.58 -0.06 7.76
C ARG A 87 -1.19 -0.55 8.11
N SER A 88 -0.61 0.00 9.16
CA SER A 88 0.77 -0.32 9.59
C SER A 88 1.77 -0.19 8.43
N GLY A 89 1.63 0.87 7.62
CA GLY A 89 2.48 1.15 6.47
C GLY A 89 2.19 0.34 5.20
N ARG A 90 1.27 -0.63 5.25
CA ARG A 90 0.85 -1.42 4.08
C ARG A 90 -0.39 -0.81 3.45
N LEU A 91 -0.43 -0.76 2.12
CA LEU A 91 -1.65 -0.38 1.41
C LEU A 91 -2.74 -1.41 1.72
N VAL A 92 -3.93 -0.94 2.09
CA VAL A 92 -5.16 -1.72 2.21
C VAL A 92 -6.21 -1.03 1.36
N THR A 93 -6.86 -1.79 0.48
CA THR A 93 -7.92 -1.29 -0.41
C THR A 93 -9.29 -1.81 0.00
N ASP A 94 -10.36 -1.28 -0.56
CA ASP A 94 -11.73 -1.79 -0.44
C ASP A 94 -11.87 -3.25 -0.91
N HIS A 95 -11.04 -3.68 -1.86
CA HIS A 95 -10.89 -5.09 -2.26
C HIS A 95 -10.27 -6.00 -1.17
N ASP A 96 -9.51 -5.42 -0.24
CA ASP A 96 -8.95 -6.15 0.91
C ASP A 96 -9.89 -6.06 2.13
N ASP A 97 -10.57 -4.92 2.31
CA ASP A 97 -11.49 -4.62 3.42
C ASP A 97 -12.73 -3.87 2.89
N PRO A 98 -13.86 -4.58 2.65
CA PRO A 98 -15.08 -3.99 2.09
C PRO A 98 -15.72 -2.90 2.96
N SER A 99 -15.27 -2.70 4.20
CA SER A 99 -15.74 -1.62 5.06
C SER A 99 -15.13 -0.26 4.69
N ILE A 100 -14.08 -0.23 3.85
CA ILE A 100 -13.54 1.00 3.29
C ILE A 100 -14.54 1.51 2.24
N PRO A 101 -15.17 2.68 2.45
CA PRO A 101 -16.22 3.13 1.57
C PRO A 101 -15.64 3.56 0.22
N CYS A 102 -15.88 2.74 -0.80
CA CYS A 102 -15.64 3.06 -2.19
C CYS A 102 -16.97 3.23 -2.90
N ARG A 103 -17.45 4.47 -3.00
CA ARG A 103 -18.60 4.77 -3.87
C ARG A 103 -18.08 5.01 -5.28
N HIS A 104 -18.99 4.85 -6.25
CA HIS A 104 -18.78 5.40 -7.58
C HIS A 104 -18.44 6.89 -7.45
N ASP A 105 -17.49 7.35 -8.24
CA ASP A 105 -17.01 8.72 -8.23
C ASP A 105 -17.57 9.39 -9.48
N ASP A 106 -18.11 10.59 -9.34
CA ASP A 106 -18.48 11.44 -10.48
C ASP A 106 -17.23 12.03 -11.20
N ALA A 107 -16.03 11.61 -10.78
CA ALA A 107 -14.75 11.98 -11.37
C ALA A 107 -14.44 11.11 -12.61
N GLY A 108 -15.12 11.42 -13.71
CA GLY A 108 -14.60 11.21 -15.07
C GLY A 108 -13.48 12.22 -15.38
N PRO A 109 -12.81 12.13 -16.55
CA PRO A 109 -11.79 13.09 -16.92
C PRO A 109 -12.34 14.51 -16.80
N ALA A 110 -11.61 15.41 -16.13
CA ALA A 110 -11.86 16.83 -16.24
C ALA A 110 -11.57 17.20 -17.70
N ALA A 111 -12.58 17.12 -18.56
CA ALA A 111 -12.55 17.79 -19.84
C ALA A 111 -12.54 19.29 -19.53
N ILE A 112 -11.34 19.85 -19.35
CA ILE A 112 -11.15 21.27 -19.64
C ILE A 112 -11.27 21.36 -21.16
N ILE A 113 -12.50 21.49 -21.65
CA ILE A 113 -12.74 22.00 -22.98
C ILE A 113 -12.41 23.49 -22.87
N VAL A 114 -11.19 23.87 -23.23
CA VAL A 114 -10.91 25.25 -23.62
C VAL A 114 -11.65 25.43 -24.94
N GLN A 115 -12.83 26.04 -24.91
CA GLN A 115 -13.47 26.56 -26.11
C GLN A 115 -12.67 27.79 -26.56
N SER A 116 -11.99 27.67 -27.68
CA SER A 116 -11.49 28.79 -28.49
C SER A 116 -12.59 29.27 -29.43
#